data_AF-A0A6I3C9M7-F1
#
_entry.id   AF-A0A6I3C9M7-F1
#
_cell.length_a   1.000
_cell.length_b   1.000
_cell.length_c   1.000
_cell.angle_alpha   90.00
_cell.angle_beta   90.00
_cell.angle_gamma   90.00
#
_symmetry.space_group_name_H-M   'P 1'
#
loop_
_entity.id
_entity.type
_entity.pdbx_description
1 polymer ?
#
loop_
_entity_poly.entity_id
_entity_poly.type
_entity_poly.pdbx_seq_one_letter_code
_entity_poly.pdbx_strand_id
1 'polypeptide(L)'
;MGTDMTCVLSMKHAKLRTVSNATDRTNDDSEAVAETIVLPWWHHRGNLISVLIAAIILAAGAGFVIGERNATAQPNTVDIGYLQDMRAHHEQAVEMALIYIAKPGTDSIFHLIAKEIAFGHAVDIGRMIQLLREYGKAEANESGTAMVWMDHAAMPLDRMPGLATPSDLKSFIAAKGSEADKQFVALMVAHHEAGIHMSD
;
A
#
# COMPACT_ATOMS: atom_id res chain seq x y z
N MET A 1 -0.17 -42.51 -22.24
CA MET A 1 1.28 -42.22 -22.19
C MET A 1 1.42 -40.97 -21.35
N GLY A 2 1.68 -41.06 -20.06
CA GLY A 2 2.98 -41.41 -19.44
C GLY A 2 3.47 -40.11 -18.80
N THR A 3 3.36 -39.96 -17.47
CA THR A 3 4.47 -40.03 -16.48
C THR A 3 5.44 -38.84 -16.61
N ASP A 4 5.86 -38.11 -15.57
CA ASP A 4 6.31 -38.56 -14.26
C ASP A 4 6.19 -37.47 -13.19
N MET A 5 5.89 -37.91 -11.97
CA MET A 5 5.94 -37.14 -10.74
C MET A 5 7.11 -37.73 -9.93
N THR A 6 8.24 -37.01 -9.90
CA THR A 6 9.50 -37.50 -9.35
C THR A 6 9.45 -37.53 -7.83
N CYS A 7 9.39 -38.76 -7.32
CA CYS A 7 9.67 -39.22 -5.96
C CYS A 7 11.12 -38.90 -5.56
N VAL A 8 11.33 -38.36 -4.34
CA VAL A 8 12.68 -38.32 -3.74
C VAL A 8 12.63 -38.52 -2.21
N LEU A 9 13.27 -39.63 -1.78
CA LEU A 9 13.95 -39.89 -0.50
C LEU A 9 13.08 -40.09 0.77
N SER A 10 13.37 -41.01 1.69
CA SER A 10 14.56 -41.81 1.98
C SER A 10 14.18 -42.98 2.91
N MET A 11 14.45 -44.22 2.49
CA MET A 11 14.45 -45.40 3.36
C MET A 11 15.76 -45.44 4.15
N LYS A 12 15.69 -45.64 5.47
CA LYS A 12 16.83 -46.03 6.29
C LYS A 12 16.63 -47.43 6.89
N HIS A 13 17.28 -48.39 6.22
CA HIS A 13 18.00 -49.57 6.73
C HIS A 13 17.46 -50.36 7.96
N ALA A 14 16.94 -51.54 7.64
CA ALA A 14 17.45 -52.88 7.99
C ALA A 14 17.92 -53.18 9.43
N LYS A 15 17.28 -54.21 10.03
CA LYS A 15 18.00 -55.29 10.71
C LYS A 15 17.20 -56.60 10.70
N LEU A 16 17.52 -57.47 9.75
CA LEU A 16 17.14 -58.89 9.79
C LEU A 16 18.15 -59.64 10.67
N ARG A 17 17.66 -60.38 11.68
CA ARG A 17 18.43 -61.39 12.40
C ARG A 17 17.62 -62.69 12.53
N THR A 18 17.99 -63.63 11.67
CA THR A 18 18.22 -65.07 11.93
C THR A 18 17.29 -65.85 12.86
N VAL A 19 16.56 -66.78 12.22
CA VAL A 19 16.34 -68.21 12.55
C VAL A 19 15.98 -68.59 13.99
N SER A 20 14.72 -69.02 14.08
CA SER A 20 14.08 -69.85 15.11
C SER A 20 14.99 -70.95 15.68
N ASN A 21 15.22 -70.93 16.99
CA ASN A 21 15.66 -72.09 17.74
C ASN A 21 14.43 -72.75 18.37
N ALA A 22 14.12 -73.97 17.94
CA ALA A 22 12.99 -74.72 18.44
C ALA A 22 13.29 -75.32 19.82
N THR A 23 12.20 -75.40 20.60
CA THR A 23 11.95 -76.27 21.76
C THR A 23 12.61 -75.93 23.10
N ASP A 24 11.71 -75.59 24.03
CA ASP A 24 11.57 -76.11 25.40
C ASP A 24 11.85 -75.11 26.53
N ARG A 25 10.76 -74.53 27.07
CA ARG A 25 10.33 -74.71 28.47
C ARG A 25 9.19 -73.75 28.84
N THR A 26 8.11 -74.35 29.33
CA THR A 26 7.04 -73.86 30.22
C THR A 26 7.13 -72.40 30.72
N ASN A 27 6.07 -71.61 30.51
CA ASN A 27 5.38 -70.92 31.60
C ASN A 27 4.03 -70.32 31.13
N ASP A 28 3.02 -70.61 31.94
CA ASP A 28 1.80 -69.81 32.14
C ASP A 28 2.18 -68.34 32.32
N ASP A 29 1.60 -67.45 31.50
CA ASP A 29 1.42 -66.03 31.79
C ASP A 29 0.46 -65.45 30.73
N SER A 30 -0.74 -65.12 31.17
CA SER A 30 -1.74 -64.35 30.43
C SER A 30 -1.10 -63.18 29.67
N GLU A 31 -1.18 -63.19 28.33
CA GLU A 31 -0.94 -61.99 27.53
C GLU A 31 -1.98 -60.94 27.93
N ALA A 32 -1.64 -60.09 28.88
CA ALA A 32 -2.26 -58.79 29.02
C ALA A 32 -2.01 -58.07 27.69
N VAL A 33 -3.01 -58.10 26.81
CA VAL A 33 -3.08 -57.20 25.66
C VAL A 33 -2.98 -55.82 26.28
N ALA A 34 -1.80 -55.20 26.22
CA ALA A 34 -1.60 -53.86 26.69
C ALA A 34 -2.50 -52.98 25.84
N GLU A 35 -3.69 -52.68 26.37
CA GLU A 35 -4.62 -51.74 25.78
C GLU A 35 -3.84 -50.44 25.64
N THR A 36 -3.43 -50.14 24.41
CA THR A 36 -2.71 -48.91 24.12
C THR A 36 -3.71 -47.79 24.31
N ILE A 37 -3.70 -47.17 25.49
CA ILE A 37 -4.49 -45.97 25.75
C ILE A 37 -3.95 -44.89 24.81
N VAL A 38 -4.61 -44.72 23.67
CA VAL A 38 -4.34 -43.62 22.74
C VAL A 38 -4.82 -42.37 23.45
N LEU A 39 -3.90 -41.72 24.16
CA LEU A 39 -4.19 -40.44 24.77
C LEU A 39 -4.61 -39.47 23.66
N PRO A 40 -5.63 -38.65 23.90
CA PRO A 40 -6.01 -37.63 22.95
C PRO A 40 -4.81 -36.74 22.62
N TRP A 41 -4.72 -36.24 21.40
CA TRP A 41 -3.55 -35.51 20.92
C TRP A 41 -3.19 -34.28 21.81
N TRP A 42 -4.16 -33.70 22.52
CA TRP A 42 -3.98 -32.59 23.45
C TRP A 42 -3.37 -32.98 24.81
N HIS A 43 -3.27 -34.27 25.15
CA HIS A 43 -2.57 -34.75 26.35
C HIS A 43 -1.05 -34.88 26.15
N HIS A 44 -0.57 -34.79 24.90
CA HIS A 44 0.86 -34.71 24.65
C HIS A 44 1.39 -33.34 25.05
N ARG A 45 2.28 -33.31 26.04
CA ARG A 45 2.92 -32.08 26.56
C ARG A 45 3.56 -31.23 25.45
N GLY A 46 4.09 -31.88 24.40
CA GLY A 46 4.62 -31.18 23.22
C GLY A 46 3.56 -30.38 22.46
N ASN A 47 2.38 -30.97 22.22
CA ASN A 47 1.28 -30.29 21.53
C ASN A 47 0.74 -29.12 22.35
N LEU A 48 0.66 -29.25 23.68
CA LEU A 48 0.27 -28.14 24.56
C LEU A 48 1.29 -26.99 24.52
N ILE A 49 2.59 -27.30 24.53
CA ILE A 49 3.65 -26.29 24.41
C ILE A 49 3.57 -25.58 23.05
N SER A 50 3.35 -26.32 21.95
CA SER A 50 3.18 -25.74 20.62
C SER A 50 1.96 -24.82 20.54
N VAL A 51 0.83 -25.21 21.12
CA VAL A 51 -0.38 -24.37 21.19
C VAL A 51 -0.13 -23.10 22.00
N LEU A 52 0.57 -23.19 23.13
CA LEU A 52 0.91 -22.03 23.95
C LEU A 52 1.83 -21.05 23.21
N ILE A 53 2.86 -21.54 22.53
CA ILE A 53 3.76 -20.69 21.73
C ILE A 53 2.97 -20.03 20.59
N ALA A 54 2.12 -20.77 19.89
CA ALA A 54 1.27 -20.22 18.83
C ALA A 54 0.33 -19.13 19.36
N ALA A 55 -0.28 -19.34 20.52
CA ALA A 55 -1.15 -18.35 21.17
C ALA A 55 -0.38 -17.08 21.57
N ILE A 56 0.84 -17.21 22.09
CA ILE A 56 1.70 -16.06 22.43
C ILE A 56 2.07 -15.27 21.19
N ILE A 57 2.48 -15.95 20.10
CA ILE A 57 2.82 -15.28 18.83
C ILE A 57 1.60 -14.55 18.27
N LEU A 58 0.42 -15.17 18.29
CA LEU A 58 -0.82 -14.53 17.84
C LEU A 58 -1.18 -13.32 18.70
N ALA A 59 -1.05 -13.43 20.03
CA ALA A 59 -1.32 -12.32 20.95
C ALA A 59 -0.32 -11.16 20.76
N ALA A 60 0.97 -11.47 20.58
CA ALA A 60 2.00 -10.48 20.30
C ALA A 60 1.78 -9.80 18.94
N GLY A 61 1.43 -10.56 17.90
CA GLY A 61 1.08 -10.02 16.59
C GLY A 61 -0.15 -9.12 16.64
N ALA A 62 -1.21 -9.55 17.32
CA ALA A 62 -2.41 -8.72 17.52
C ALA A 62 -2.09 -7.45 18.33
N GLY A 63 -1.31 -7.58 19.41
CA GLY A 63 -0.87 -6.45 20.23
C GLY A 63 -0.03 -5.44 19.45
N PHE A 64 0.87 -5.91 18.59
CA PHE A 64 1.67 -5.05 17.71
C PHE A 64 0.79 -4.28 16.73
N VAL A 65 -0.11 -4.97 16.01
CA VAL A 65 -1.02 -4.34 15.03
C VAL A 65 -1.94 -3.31 15.69
N ILE A 66 -2.44 -3.60 16.90
CA ILE A 66 -3.29 -2.66 17.65
C ILE A 66 -2.47 -1.47 18.15
N GLY A 67 -1.26 -1.71 18.66
CA GLY A 67 -0.37 -0.67 19.14
C GLY A 67 0.03 0.30 18.03
N GLU A 68 0.39 -0.21 16.87
CA GLU A 68 0.80 0.58 15.70
C GLU A 68 -0.33 1.49 15.19
N ARG A 69 -1.58 0.99 15.16
CA ARG A 69 -2.77 1.79 14.83
C ARG A 69 -3.07 2.94 15.81
N ASN A 70 -2.63 2.81 17.06
CA ASN A 70 -2.79 3.84 18.06
C ASN A 70 -1.60 4.80 18.12
N ALA A 71 -0.48 4.44 17.48
CA ALA A 71 0.74 5.24 17.43
C ALA A 71 0.78 6.22 16.24
N THR A 72 -0.16 6.13 15.28
CA THR A 72 -0.33 7.14 14.23
C THR A 72 -0.64 8.48 14.86
N ALA A 73 0.23 9.47 14.60
CA ALA A 73 0.02 10.84 15.05
C ALA A 73 -1.34 11.33 14.53
N GLN A 74 -2.15 11.89 15.42
CA GLN A 74 -3.39 12.53 15.01
C GLN A 74 -3.06 13.74 14.14
N PRO A 75 -3.74 13.93 13.00
CA PRO A 75 -3.48 15.07 12.14
C PRO A 75 -3.88 16.35 12.85
N ASN A 76 -3.08 17.40 12.69
CA ASN A 76 -3.46 18.75 13.07
C ASN A 76 -4.21 19.44 11.91
N THR A 77 -4.63 20.69 12.12
CA THR A 77 -5.35 21.47 11.10
C THR A 77 -4.49 21.79 9.87
N VAL A 78 -3.16 21.84 10.04
CA VAL A 78 -2.20 22.04 8.95
C VAL A 78 -2.20 20.84 8.03
N ASP A 79 -2.11 19.63 8.57
CA ASP A 79 -2.13 18.40 7.79
C ASP A 79 -3.42 18.28 6.96
N ILE A 80 -4.58 18.56 7.57
CA ILE A 80 -5.85 18.46 6.85
C ILE A 80 -5.99 19.52 5.76
N GLY A 81 -5.66 20.77 6.06
CA GLY A 81 -5.73 21.86 5.10
C GLY A 81 -4.76 21.65 3.93
N TYR A 82 -3.51 21.29 4.22
CA TYR A 82 -2.50 20.98 3.22
C TYR A 82 -2.96 19.84 2.30
N LEU A 83 -3.42 18.72 2.86
CA LEU A 83 -3.84 17.57 2.06
C LEU A 83 -5.03 17.91 1.15
N GLN A 84 -6.00 18.70 1.63
CA GLN A 84 -7.17 19.08 0.84
C GLN A 84 -6.81 20.08 -0.27
N ASP A 85 -5.99 21.09 0.04
CA ASP A 85 -5.62 22.15 -0.90
C ASP A 85 -4.59 21.65 -1.91
N MET A 86 -3.56 20.91 -1.48
CA MET A 86 -2.56 20.32 -2.38
C MET A 86 -3.17 19.27 -3.31
N ARG A 87 -4.22 18.55 -2.87
CA ARG A 87 -4.97 17.66 -3.75
C ARG A 87 -5.65 18.42 -4.89
N ALA A 88 -6.36 19.50 -4.60
CA ALA A 88 -6.99 20.35 -5.61
C ALA A 88 -5.95 21.00 -6.55
N HIS A 89 -4.80 21.39 -6.00
CA HIS A 89 -3.66 21.88 -6.78
C HIS A 89 -3.14 20.80 -7.76
N HIS A 90 -2.89 19.59 -7.27
CA HIS A 90 -2.49 18.45 -8.10
C HIS A 90 -3.52 18.04 -9.15
N GLU A 91 -4.82 18.14 -8.86
CA GLU A 91 -5.89 17.86 -9.82
C GLU A 91 -5.75 18.75 -11.07
N GLN A 92 -5.39 20.04 -10.92
CA GLN A 92 -5.17 20.93 -12.06
C GLN A 92 -3.86 20.62 -12.81
N ALA A 93 -2.78 20.20 -12.13
CA ALA A 93 -1.58 19.73 -12.80
C ALA A 93 -1.87 18.53 -13.72
N VAL A 94 -2.67 17.57 -13.24
CA VAL A 94 -3.13 16.42 -14.04
C VAL A 94 -3.99 16.88 -15.21
N GLU A 95 -4.92 17.83 -15.00
CA GLU A 95 -5.73 18.41 -16.07
C GLU A 95 -4.86 19.01 -17.18
N MET A 96 -3.92 19.91 -16.83
CA MET A 96 -3.02 20.55 -17.80
C MET A 96 -2.15 19.52 -18.54
N ALA A 97 -1.64 18.51 -17.83
CA ALA A 97 -0.87 17.44 -18.43
C ALA A 97 -1.68 16.62 -19.44
N LEU A 98 -2.93 16.26 -19.10
CA LEU A 98 -3.82 15.54 -20.02
C LEU A 98 -4.21 16.37 -21.24
N ILE A 99 -4.47 17.67 -21.06
CA ILE A 99 -4.69 18.62 -22.16
C ILE A 99 -3.48 18.63 -23.10
N TYR A 100 -2.26 18.67 -22.55
CA TYR A 100 -1.03 18.65 -23.36
C TYR A 100 -0.85 17.33 -24.11
N ILE A 101 -1.06 16.20 -23.42
CA ILE A 101 -0.89 14.86 -24.00
C ILE A 101 -1.78 14.67 -25.23
N ALA A 102 -2.98 15.24 -25.24
CA ALA A 102 -3.92 15.15 -26.34
C ALA A 102 -3.54 16.01 -27.58
N LYS A 103 -2.55 16.90 -27.48
CA LYS A 103 -2.18 17.81 -28.57
C LYS A 103 -1.26 17.14 -29.59
N PRO A 104 -1.54 17.26 -30.91
CA PRO A 104 -0.63 16.82 -31.95
C PRO A 104 0.43 17.88 -32.27
N GLY A 105 1.58 17.44 -32.79
CA GLY A 105 2.62 18.31 -33.33
C GLY A 105 3.42 19.10 -32.29
N THR A 106 3.40 18.65 -31.04
CA THR A 106 4.18 19.17 -29.90
C THR A 106 5.48 18.39 -29.69
N ASP A 107 6.39 18.91 -28.86
CA ASP A 107 7.67 18.26 -28.59
C ASP A 107 7.53 16.93 -27.83
N SER A 108 8.21 15.89 -28.31
CA SER A 108 8.18 14.55 -27.71
C SER A 108 8.73 14.48 -26.27
N ILE A 109 9.67 15.34 -25.90
CA ILE A 109 10.26 15.41 -24.56
C ILE A 109 9.22 15.94 -23.58
N PHE A 110 8.54 17.04 -23.93
CA PHE A 110 7.48 17.59 -23.09
C PHE A 110 6.28 16.63 -22.99
N HIS A 111 6.03 15.81 -24.02
CA HIS A 111 5.03 14.74 -23.94
C HIS A 111 5.37 13.67 -22.90
N LEU A 112 6.65 13.33 -22.77
CA LEU A 112 7.13 12.42 -21.73
C LEU A 112 6.95 13.05 -20.34
N ILE A 113 7.40 14.30 -20.17
CA ILE A 113 7.26 15.04 -18.92
C ILE A 113 5.80 15.17 -18.50
N ALA A 114 4.89 15.50 -19.43
CA ALA A 114 3.47 15.58 -19.13
C ALA A 114 2.90 14.24 -18.65
N LYS A 115 3.33 13.11 -19.22
CA LYS A 115 2.91 11.78 -18.74
C LYS A 115 3.42 11.48 -17.33
N GLU A 116 4.67 11.85 -17.05
CA GLU A 116 5.28 11.68 -15.72
C GLU A 116 4.54 12.52 -14.67
N ILE A 117 4.26 13.79 -14.98
CA ILE A 117 3.48 14.71 -14.14
C ILE A 117 2.08 14.15 -13.88
N ALA A 118 1.37 13.74 -14.94
CA ALA A 118 0.03 13.18 -14.81
C ALA A 118 0.01 11.93 -13.91
N PHE A 119 0.99 11.03 -14.10
CA PHE A 119 1.09 9.82 -13.29
C PHE A 119 1.48 10.12 -11.84
N GLY A 120 2.52 10.92 -11.63
CA GLY A 120 3.03 11.27 -10.30
C GLY A 120 1.97 11.95 -9.44
N HIS A 121 1.36 13.02 -9.96
CA HIS A 121 0.32 13.73 -9.20
C HIS A 121 -0.94 12.89 -9.01
N ALA A 122 -1.32 12.00 -9.94
CA ALA A 122 -2.43 11.08 -9.71
C ALA A 122 -2.16 10.10 -8.55
N VAL A 123 -0.93 9.60 -8.42
CA VAL A 123 -0.52 8.78 -7.28
C VAL A 123 -0.60 9.59 -5.98
N ASP A 124 -0.11 10.82 -5.99
CA ASP A 124 -0.12 11.68 -4.81
C ASP A 124 -1.54 12.11 -4.41
N ILE A 125 -2.43 12.41 -5.36
CA ILE A 125 -3.86 12.60 -5.10
C ILE A 125 -4.44 11.38 -4.38
N GLY A 126 -4.15 10.17 -4.86
CA GLY A 126 -4.61 8.93 -4.21
C GLY A 126 -4.09 8.79 -2.78
N ARG A 127 -2.83 9.13 -2.52
CA ARG A 127 -2.24 9.13 -1.18
C ARG A 127 -2.90 10.15 -0.27
N MET A 128 -3.11 11.38 -0.74
CA MET A 128 -3.75 12.44 0.03
C MET A 128 -5.19 12.07 0.41
N ILE A 129 -5.96 11.52 -0.53
CA ILE A 129 -7.31 11.00 -0.26
C ILE A 129 -7.27 9.89 0.79
N GLN A 130 -6.33 8.95 0.67
CA GLN A 130 -6.21 7.84 1.61
C GLN A 130 -5.87 8.32 3.03
N LEU A 131 -4.92 9.25 3.17
CA LEU A 131 -4.58 9.87 4.46
C LEU A 131 -5.80 10.59 5.06
N LEU A 132 -6.53 11.38 4.28
CA LEU A 132 -7.74 12.06 4.75
C LEU A 132 -8.81 11.07 5.22
N ARG A 133 -8.98 9.93 4.55
CA ARG A 133 -9.89 8.85 4.98
C ARG A 133 -9.45 8.21 6.29
N GLU A 134 -8.16 7.91 6.43
CA GLU A 134 -7.59 7.36 7.67
C GLU A 134 -7.79 8.31 8.85
N TYR A 135 -7.75 9.61 8.58
CA TYR A 135 -8.01 10.68 9.53
C TYR A 135 -9.50 10.97 9.79
N GLY A 136 -10.41 10.28 9.08
CA GLY A 136 -11.85 10.50 9.18
C GLY A 136 -12.27 11.93 8.78
N LYS A 137 -11.55 12.55 7.85
CA LYS A 137 -11.83 13.89 7.34
C LYS A 137 -12.43 13.84 5.94
N ALA A 138 -13.09 14.94 5.56
CA ALA A 138 -13.56 15.11 4.19
C ALA A 138 -12.39 15.06 3.22
N GLU A 139 -12.54 14.31 2.13
CA GLU A 139 -11.50 14.17 1.12
C GLU A 139 -11.21 15.51 0.44
N ALA A 140 -12.25 16.32 0.22
CA ALA A 140 -12.19 17.60 -0.48
C ALA A 140 -12.33 18.79 0.47
N ASN A 141 -11.77 19.93 0.08
CA ASN A 141 -12.08 21.20 0.71
C ASN A 141 -13.48 21.66 0.26
N GLU A 142 -14.47 21.57 1.15
CA GLU A 142 -15.85 21.99 0.88
C GLU A 142 -16.13 23.45 1.29
N SER A 143 -15.16 24.12 1.94
CA SER A 143 -15.35 25.48 2.46
C SER A 143 -15.34 26.56 1.37
N GLY A 144 -14.79 26.24 0.19
CA GLY A 144 -14.55 27.21 -0.89
C GLY A 144 -13.38 28.15 -0.64
N THR A 145 -12.72 28.06 0.52
CA THR A 145 -11.53 28.84 0.88
C THR A 145 -10.32 27.94 1.07
N ALA A 146 -9.19 28.31 0.49
CA ALA A 146 -7.91 27.62 0.59
C ALA A 146 -6.89 28.41 1.41
N MET A 147 -5.78 27.75 1.73
CA MET A 147 -4.57 28.29 2.36
C MET A 147 -4.74 28.77 3.80
N VAL A 148 -5.89 28.51 4.42
CA VAL A 148 -6.21 28.89 5.81
C VAL A 148 -5.20 28.30 6.81
N TRP A 149 -4.61 27.17 6.45
CA TRP A 149 -3.65 26.43 7.27
C TRP A 149 -2.22 27.01 7.25
N MET A 150 -1.91 27.97 6.36
CA MET A 150 -0.58 28.59 6.24
C MET A 150 -0.44 29.93 6.99
N ASP A 151 -1.34 30.24 7.93
CA ASP A 151 -1.46 31.58 8.56
C ASP A 151 -1.53 32.74 7.53
N HIS A 152 -1.82 32.42 6.27
CA HIS A 152 -2.06 33.37 5.19
C HIS A 152 -3.53 33.78 5.16
N ALA A 153 -3.79 34.92 4.51
CA ALA A 153 -5.16 35.33 4.25
C ALA A 153 -5.87 34.24 3.42
N ALA A 154 -6.99 33.74 3.95
CA ALA A 154 -7.87 32.82 3.24
C ALA A 154 -8.18 33.37 1.84
N MET A 155 -8.10 32.51 0.84
CA MET A 155 -8.37 32.87 -0.55
C MET A 155 -9.34 31.88 -1.20
N PRO A 156 -10.02 32.24 -2.30
CA PRO A 156 -10.84 31.28 -3.02
C PRO A 156 -10.03 30.05 -3.45
N LEU A 157 -10.65 28.86 -3.36
CA LEU A 157 -9.99 27.59 -3.72
C LEU A 157 -9.45 27.58 -5.16
N ASP A 158 -10.14 28.23 -6.09
CA ASP A 158 -9.74 28.36 -7.51
C ASP A 158 -8.70 29.47 -7.76
N ARG A 159 -8.20 30.11 -6.70
CA ARG A 159 -7.22 31.20 -6.75
C ARG A 159 -5.97 30.91 -5.91
N MET A 160 -5.74 29.65 -5.55
CA MET A 160 -4.48 29.24 -4.94
C MET A 160 -3.29 29.66 -5.82
N PRO A 161 -2.14 30.00 -5.23
CA PRO A 161 -0.97 30.42 -5.99
C PRO A 161 -0.59 29.38 -7.06
N GLY A 162 -0.16 29.85 -8.23
CA GLY A 162 0.29 29.01 -9.34
C GLY A 162 -0.80 28.28 -10.11
N LEU A 163 -2.07 28.31 -9.69
CA LEU A 163 -3.16 27.75 -10.50
C LEU A 163 -3.31 28.53 -11.81
N ALA A 164 -3.44 27.80 -12.91
CA ALA A 164 -3.87 28.34 -14.18
C ALA A 164 -5.30 28.88 -14.05
N THR A 165 -5.52 30.12 -14.48
CA THR A 165 -6.85 30.71 -14.47
C THR A 165 -7.72 30.08 -15.57
N PRO A 166 -9.06 30.23 -15.51
CA PRO A 166 -9.93 29.78 -16.61
C PRO A 166 -9.57 30.38 -17.97
N SER A 167 -9.06 31.62 -18.01
CA SER A 167 -8.55 32.25 -19.23
C SER A 167 -7.26 31.60 -19.73
N ASP A 168 -6.36 31.23 -18.83
CA ASP A 168 -5.10 30.56 -19.18
C ASP A 168 -5.38 29.17 -19.75
N LEU A 169 -6.23 28.39 -19.08
CA LEU A 169 -6.66 27.08 -19.57
C LEU A 169 -7.33 27.20 -20.94
N LYS A 170 -8.19 28.20 -21.16
CA LYS A 170 -8.82 28.43 -22.47
C LYS A 170 -7.79 28.75 -23.55
N SER A 171 -6.82 29.62 -23.26
CA SER A 171 -5.72 29.92 -24.18
C SER A 171 -4.89 28.67 -24.48
N PHE A 172 -4.55 27.91 -23.44
CA PHE A 172 -3.75 26.71 -23.53
C PHE A 172 -4.42 25.62 -24.35
N ILE A 173 -5.73 25.40 -24.16
CA ILE A 173 -6.54 24.49 -24.97
C ILE A 173 -6.49 24.87 -26.45
N ALA A 174 -6.56 26.17 -26.77
CA ALA A 174 -6.51 26.66 -28.15
C ALA A 174 -5.11 26.59 -28.78
N ALA A 175 -4.05 26.63 -27.98
CA ALA A 175 -2.66 26.59 -28.44
C ALA A 175 -2.30 25.29 -29.16
N LYS A 176 -1.40 25.36 -30.15
CA LYS A 176 -0.96 24.23 -30.98
C LYS A 176 0.56 24.27 -31.20
N GLY A 177 1.15 23.09 -31.42
CA GLY A 177 2.58 22.94 -31.68
C GLY A 177 3.45 23.67 -30.66
N SER A 178 4.46 24.39 -31.13
CA SER A 178 5.42 25.09 -30.27
C SER A 178 4.81 26.14 -29.35
N GLU A 179 3.63 26.68 -29.66
CA GLU A 179 2.93 27.60 -28.77
C GLU A 179 2.30 26.85 -27.59
N ALA A 180 1.79 25.63 -27.81
CA ALA A 180 1.33 24.78 -26.74
C ALA A 180 2.49 24.34 -25.83
N ASP A 181 3.67 24.08 -26.39
CA ASP A 181 4.88 23.74 -25.63
C ASP A 181 5.25 24.85 -24.65
N LYS A 182 5.30 26.10 -25.15
CA LYS A 182 5.61 27.27 -24.32
C LYS A 182 4.58 27.48 -23.22
N GLN A 183 3.29 27.38 -23.53
CA GLN A 183 2.23 27.58 -22.55
C GLN A 183 2.23 26.45 -21.51
N PHE A 184 2.45 25.20 -21.92
CA PHE A 184 2.57 24.07 -20.98
C PHE A 184 3.71 24.31 -19.99
N VAL A 185 4.90 24.63 -20.47
CA VAL A 185 6.06 24.88 -19.61
C VAL A 185 5.81 26.07 -18.69
N ALA A 186 5.31 27.19 -19.22
CA ALA A 186 5.07 28.40 -18.42
C ALA A 186 4.05 28.15 -17.30
N LEU A 187 2.92 27.52 -17.62
CA LEU A 187 1.89 27.20 -16.63
C LEU A 187 2.40 26.18 -15.61
N MET A 188 3.08 25.13 -16.07
CA MET A 188 3.55 24.07 -15.17
C MET A 188 4.68 24.53 -14.24
N VAL A 189 5.57 25.42 -14.70
CA VAL A 189 6.59 26.06 -13.84
C VAL A 189 5.93 26.89 -12.75
N ALA A 190 5.03 27.82 -13.11
CA ALA A 190 4.34 28.66 -12.13
C ALA A 190 3.54 27.81 -11.12
N HIS A 191 2.92 26.74 -11.60
CA HIS A 191 2.21 25.77 -10.78
C HIS A 191 3.16 25.07 -9.80
N HIS A 192 4.28 24.52 -10.27
CA HIS A 192 5.24 23.81 -9.42
C HIS A 192 5.92 24.72 -8.40
N GLU A 193 6.31 25.94 -8.78
CA GLU A 193 6.90 26.92 -7.85
C GLU A 193 5.96 27.25 -6.70
N ALA A 194 4.67 27.42 -6.98
CA ALA A 194 3.67 27.59 -5.94
C ALA A 194 3.47 26.33 -5.08
N GLY A 195 3.48 25.14 -5.70
CA GLY A 195 3.40 23.88 -4.96
C GLY A 195 4.56 23.68 -3.98
N ILE A 196 5.77 24.10 -4.35
CA ILE A 196 6.93 24.13 -3.45
C ILE A 196 6.67 25.09 -2.28
N HIS A 197 6.20 26.30 -2.54
CA HIS A 197 5.87 27.26 -1.48
C HIS A 197 4.78 26.73 -0.52
N MET A 198 3.82 25.95 -1.02
CA MET A 198 2.83 25.27 -0.16
C MET A 198 3.45 24.14 0.67
N SER A 199 4.62 23.62 0.30
CA SER A 199 5.24 22.47 0.96
C SER A 199 6.38 22.84 1.91
N ASP A 200 6.78 24.13 1.95
CA ASP A 200 7.85 24.69 2.79
C ASP A 200 7.33 25.11 4.17
#